data_AF-A0AAT9EX88-F1
#
_entry.id   AF-A0AAT9EX88-F1
#
_cell.length_a   1.000
_cell.length_b   1.000
_cell.length_c   1.000
_cell.angle_alpha   90.00
_cell.angle_beta   90.00
_cell.angle_gamma   90.00
#
_symmetry.space_group_name_H-M   'P 1'
#
loop_
_entity.id
_entity.type
_entity.pdbx_description
1 polymer ?
#
loop_
_entity_poly.entity_id
_entity_poly.type
_entity_poly.pdbx_seq_one_letter_code
_entity_poly.pdbx_strand_id
1 'polypeptide(L)'
;MDAIKSILVKEIEQINRREGRDGKPRFNSEFARTHRYLCLAMFAGYFAVIAVMYQVPYMGIYAFLGFTAFVLFMFAMLLIEIRPVYRFEDIGVLDLRVCYNGEWYFTRALSPYAVQQLLEEPSIGAALKQKMRVIIGNKGEIDFYDVYDMAYGKKPQDEQPQLAAAN
;
A
#
# COMPACT_ATOMS: atom_id res chain seq x y z
N MET A 1 -15.07 -7.35 -22.75
CA MET A 1 -14.42 -7.13 -21.44
C MET A 1 -15.44 -6.47 -20.53
N ASP A 2 -15.42 -6.76 -19.24
CA ASP A 2 -16.26 -6.09 -18.25
C ASP A 2 -15.97 -4.58 -18.25
N ALA A 3 -17.01 -3.76 -18.34
CA ALA A 3 -16.90 -2.31 -18.42
C ALA A 3 -16.22 -1.74 -17.17
N ILE A 4 -16.53 -2.28 -15.98
CA ILE A 4 -15.93 -1.85 -14.71
C ILE A 4 -14.41 -2.08 -14.75
N LYS A 5 -13.98 -3.29 -15.09
CA LYS A 5 -12.56 -3.63 -15.26
C LYS A 5 -11.89 -2.67 -16.24
N SER A 6 -12.54 -2.36 -17.36
CA SER A 6 -11.95 -1.48 -18.38
C SER A 6 -11.72 -0.06 -17.88
N ILE A 7 -12.63 0.49 -17.07
CA ILE A 7 -12.52 1.84 -16.49
C ILE A 7 -11.42 1.85 -15.43
N LEU A 8 -11.39 0.85 -14.54
CA LEU A 8 -10.37 0.74 -13.49
C LEU A 8 -8.96 0.55 -14.07
N VAL A 9 -8.81 -0.28 -15.11
CA VAL A 9 -7.52 -0.47 -15.80
C VAL A 9 -7.05 0.84 -16.44
N LYS A 10 -7.93 1.58 -17.12
CA LYS A 10 -7.59 2.87 -17.72
C LYS A 10 -7.11 3.88 -16.69
N GLU A 11 -7.79 3.94 -15.54
CA GLU A 11 -7.40 4.82 -14.44
C GLU A 11 -6.04 4.42 -13.85
N ILE A 12 -5.82 3.12 -13.61
CA ILE A 12 -4.54 2.59 -13.14
C ILE A 12 -3.41 2.94 -14.11
N GLU A 13 -3.62 2.77 -15.42
CA GLU A 13 -2.64 3.13 -16.43
C GLU A 13 -2.32 4.63 -16.42
N GLN A 14 -3.34 5.48 -16.25
CA GLN A 14 -3.16 6.92 -16.16
C GLN A 14 -2.34 7.29 -14.91
N ILE A 15 -2.61 6.67 -13.76
CA ILE A 15 -1.84 6.85 -12.52
C ILE A 15 -0.39 6.39 -12.73
N ASN A 16 -0.18 5.19 -13.27
CA ASN A 16 1.16 4.64 -13.53
C ASN A 16 1.98 5.59 -14.42
N ARG A 17 1.38 6.15 -15.48
CA ARG A 17 2.04 7.11 -16.36
C ARG A 17 2.31 8.44 -15.66
N ARG A 18 1.33 8.99 -14.94
CA ARG A 18 1.43 10.30 -14.27
C ARG A 18 2.46 10.29 -13.14
N GLU A 19 2.48 9.23 -12.34
CA GLU A 19 3.40 9.09 -11.21
C GLU A 19 4.76 8.45 -11.61
N GLY A 20 4.90 8.03 -12.87
CA GLY A 20 6.11 7.39 -13.40
C GLY A 20 6.45 6.09 -12.66
N ARG A 21 5.43 5.27 -12.38
CA ARG A 21 5.57 4.01 -11.64
C ARG A 21 6.22 2.98 -12.56
N ASP A 22 7.50 2.71 -12.35
CA ASP A 22 8.31 1.80 -13.17
C ASP A 22 8.78 0.54 -12.39
N GLY A 23 8.44 0.46 -11.10
CA GLY A 23 8.83 -0.64 -10.21
C GLY A 23 10.32 -0.67 -9.86
N LYS A 24 11.11 0.36 -10.21
CA LYS A 24 12.55 0.37 -9.97
C LYS A 24 12.87 0.97 -8.60
N PRO A 25 13.89 0.44 -7.89
CA PRO A 25 14.40 1.07 -6.68
C PRO A 25 15.07 2.39 -7.03
N ARG A 26 14.68 3.44 -6.33
CA ARG A 26 15.25 4.78 -6.45
C ARG A 26 15.74 5.20 -5.08
N PHE A 27 16.92 5.82 -5.05
CA PHE A 27 17.37 6.49 -3.84
C PHE A 27 16.55 7.76 -3.65
N ASN A 28 15.71 7.77 -2.62
CA ASN A 28 14.97 8.95 -2.21
C ASN A 28 15.45 9.42 -0.83
N SER A 29 16.06 10.61 -0.81
CA SER A 29 16.47 11.28 0.43
C SER A 29 15.32 12.06 1.09
N GLU A 30 14.11 12.00 0.53
CA GLU A 30 12.92 12.62 1.10
C GLU A 30 12.66 12.14 2.53
N PHE A 31 12.88 10.87 2.85
CA PHE A 31 12.76 10.38 4.23
C PHE A 31 13.65 11.19 5.20
N ALA A 32 14.91 11.42 4.83
CA ALA A 32 15.84 12.18 5.66
C ALA A 32 15.48 13.68 5.75
N ARG A 33 14.84 14.24 4.72
CA ARG A 33 14.40 15.64 4.70
C ARG A 33 13.11 15.86 5.48
N THR A 34 12.09 15.05 5.23
CA THR A 34 10.74 15.16 5.81
C THR A 34 10.75 14.70 7.26
N HIS A 35 11.46 13.62 7.58
CA HIS A 35 11.54 13.05 8.93
C HIS A 35 12.89 13.32 9.59
N ARG A 36 13.37 14.57 9.53
CA ARG A 36 14.69 14.98 10.05
C ARG A 36 14.94 14.54 11.50
N TYR A 37 13.93 14.64 12.37
CA TYR A 37 14.06 14.29 13.79
C TYR A 37 14.14 12.79 14.02
N LEU A 38 13.42 12.00 13.21
CA LEU A 38 13.49 10.54 13.27
C LEU A 38 14.88 10.06 12.84
N CYS A 39 15.42 10.67 11.79
CA CYS A 39 16.79 10.43 11.33
C CYS A 39 17.83 10.76 12.42
N LEU A 40 17.69 11.92 13.06
CA LEU A 40 18.56 12.31 14.19
C LEU A 40 18.44 11.35 15.38
N ALA A 41 17.22 10.94 15.73
CA ALA A 41 16.99 9.98 16.81
C ALA A 41 17.66 8.63 16.53
N MET A 42 17.64 8.17 15.28
CA MET A 42 18.30 6.93 14.88
C MET A 42 19.83 7.01 15.08
N PHE A 43 20.46 8.13 14.69
CA PHE A 43 21.90 8.33 14.94
C PHE A 43 22.22 8.47 16.43
N ALA A 44 21.40 9.19 17.19
CA ALA A 44 21.56 9.30 18.64
C ALA A 44 21.48 7.92 19.32
N GLY A 45 20.51 7.09 18.91
CA GLY A 45 20.39 5.71 19.37
C GLY A 45 21.60 4.85 19.00
N TYR A 46 22.11 4.98 17.77
CA TYR A 46 23.32 4.30 17.33
C TYR A 46 24.53 4.64 18.22
N PHE A 47 24.79 5.93 18.48
CA PHE A 47 25.89 6.35 19.36
C PHE A 47 25.71 5.88 20.80
N ALA A 48 24.49 5.88 21.32
CA ALA A 48 24.19 5.35 22.65
C ALA A 48 24.53 3.86 22.76
N VAL A 49 24.19 3.07 21.73
CA VAL A 49 24.53 1.63 21.69
C VAL A 49 26.04 1.44 21.62
N ILE A 50 26.76 2.22 20.80
CA ILE A 50 28.23 2.15 20.75
C ILE A 50 28.85 2.44 22.12
N ALA A 51 28.37 3.46 22.83
CA ALA A 51 28.86 3.81 24.16
C ALA A 51 28.71 2.65 25.16
N VAL A 52 27.58 1.92 25.09
CA VAL A 52 27.36 0.72 25.89
C VAL A 52 28.29 -0.42 25.46
N MET A 53 28.39 -0.68 24.15
CA MET A 53 29.25 -1.75 23.63
C MET A 53 30.71 -1.55 24.01
N TYR A 54 31.20 -0.31 24.05
CA TYR A 54 32.57 0.00 24.45
C TYR A 54 32.90 -0.43 25.88
N GLN A 55 31.92 -0.36 26.80
CA GLN A 55 32.11 -0.77 28.20
C GLN A 55 32.07 -2.29 28.40
N VAL A 56 31.68 -3.04 27.37
CA VAL A 56 31.36 -4.45 27.49
C VAL A 56 32.55 -5.30 26.99
N PRO A 57 33.25 -6.06 27.86
CA PRO A 57 34.51 -6.70 27.52
C PRO A 57 34.41 -7.85 26.50
N TYR A 58 33.22 -8.40 26.28
CA TYR A 58 32.96 -9.44 25.27
C TYR A 58 32.49 -8.89 23.92
N MET A 59 32.14 -7.60 23.83
CA MET A 59 31.76 -6.94 22.59
C MET A 59 33.00 -6.36 21.90
N GLY A 60 33.69 -7.21 21.14
CA GLY A 60 34.87 -6.80 20.38
C GLY A 60 34.57 -5.99 19.12
N ILE A 61 35.62 -5.61 18.40
CA ILE A 61 35.53 -4.83 17.15
C ILE A 61 34.61 -5.44 16.10
N TYR A 62 34.53 -6.77 16.02
CA TYR A 62 33.64 -7.47 15.09
C TYR A 62 32.16 -7.24 15.39
N ALA A 63 31.78 -7.19 16.67
CA ALA A 63 30.40 -6.90 17.04
C ALA A 63 30.03 -5.45 16.70
N PHE A 64 30.94 -4.51 16.95
CA PHE A 64 30.77 -3.11 16.54
C PHE A 64 30.59 -2.98 15.03
N LEU A 65 31.43 -3.65 14.23
CA LEU A 65 31.31 -3.66 12.77
C LEU A 65 30.00 -4.29 12.30
N GLY A 66 29.60 -5.42 12.88
CA GLY A 66 28.34 -6.10 12.54
C GLY A 66 27.13 -5.23 12.85
N PHE A 67 27.08 -4.61 14.03
CA PHE A 67 26.00 -3.69 14.40
C PHE A 67 25.96 -2.45 13.51
N THR A 68 27.12 -1.85 13.23
CA THR A 68 27.23 -0.70 12.33
C THR A 68 26.76 -1.05 10.92
N ALA A 69 27.19 -2.19 10.38
CA ALA A 69 26.74 -2.68 9.08
C ALA A 69 25.22 -2.91 9.05
N PHE A 70 24.65 -3.49 10.12
CA PHE A 70 23.20 -3.68 10.24
C PHE A 70 22.44 -2.35 10.24
N VAL A 71 22.88 -1.36 11.02
CA VAL A 71 22.25 -0.04 11.08
C VAL A 71 22.34 0.67 9.72
N LEU A 72 23.50 0.62 9.06
CA LEU A 72 23.67 1.19 7.73
C LEU A 72 22.80 0.48 6.69
N PHE A 73 22.66 -0.84 6.78
CA PHE A 73 21.78 -1.60 5.90
C PHE A 73 20.30 -1.22 6.10
N MET A 74 19.84 -1.15 7.35
CA MET A 74 18.48 -0.68 7.66
C MET A 74 18.24 0.76 7.18
N PHE A 75 19.22 1.64 7.38
CA PHE A 75 19.14 3.01 6.89
C PHE A 75 19.11 3.07 5.36
N ALA A 76 19.92 2.28 4.67
CA ALA A 76 19.90 2.20 3.22
C ALA A 76 18.54 1.72 2.70
N MET A 77 17.92 0.73 3.36
CA MET A 77 16.56 0.28 3.03
C MET A 77 15.54 1.43 3.16
N LEU A 78 15.60 2.23 4.23
CA LEU A 78 14.72 3.39 4.40
C LEU A 78 14.92 4.47 3.33
N LEU A 79 16.11 4.57 2.73
CA LEU A 79 16.41 5.50 1.64
C LEU A 79 16.03 4.96 0.26
N ILE A 80 15.70 3.67 0.15
CA ILE A 80 15.26 3.05 -1.09
C ILE A 80 13.73 3.16 -1.15
N GLU A 81 13.25 3.97 -2.09
CA GLU A 81 11.85 4.03 -2.46
C GLU A 81 11.65 3.19 -3.72
N ILE A 82 10.60 2.36 -3.74
CA ILE A 82 10.21 1.60 -4.94
C ILE A 82 8.77 1.98 -5.24
N ARG A 83 8.48 2.47 -6.45
CA ARG A 83 7.09 2.72 -6.88
C ARG A 83 6.58 1.54 -7.69
N PRO A 84 5.94 0.53 -7.07
CA PRO A 84 5.46 -0.63 -7.80
C PRO A 84 4.41 -0.20 -8.83
N VAL A 85 4.49 -0.79 -10.03
CA VAL A 85 3.50 -0.59 -11.08
C VAL A 85 2.16 -1.15 -10.59
N TYR A 86 1.11 -0.33 -10.62
CA TYR A 86 -0.23 -0.79 -10.28
C TYR A 86 -0.82 -1.66 -11.40
N ARG A 87 -1.54 -2.70 -11.01
CA ARG A 87 -2.24 -3.64 -11.88
C ARG A 87 -3.59 -3.98 -11.27
N PHE A 88 -4.57 -4.21 -12.13
CA PHE A 88 -5.92 -4.55 -11.68
C PHE A 88 -5.95 -5.88 -10.91
N GLU A 89 -5.11 -6.83 -11.32
CA GLU A 89 -5.01 -8.17 -10.71
C GLU A 89 -4.49 -8.13 -9.27
N ASP A 90 -3.80 -7.05 -8.89
CA ASP A 90 -3.23 -6.88 -7.55
C ASP A 90 -4.24 -6.21 -6.57
N ILE A 91 -5.43 -5.81 -7.04
CA ILE A 91 -6.47 -5.24 -6.16
C ILE A 91 -7.00 -6.35 -5.25
N GLY A 92 -6.86 -6.14 -3.94
CA GLY A 92 -7.27 -7.11 -2.91
C GLY A 92 -6.27 -8.23 -2.63
N VAL A 93 -5.11 -8.24 -3.28
CA VAL A 93 -3.99 -9.14 -2.97
C VAL A 93 -2.95 -8.39 -2.14
N LEU A 94 -2.36 -9.07 -1.15
CA LEU A 94 -1.29 -8.53 -0.34
C LEU A 94 0.04 -8.51 -1.13
N ASP A 95 0.31 -7.45 -1.89
CA ASP A 95 1.64 -7.21 -2.48
C ASP A 95 2.55 -6.49 -1.47
N LEU A 96 3.55 -7.21 -0.94
CA LEU A 96 4.53 -6.70 0.03
C LEU A 96 5.26 -5.44 -0.45
N ARG A 97 5.43 -5.23 -1.77
CA ARG A 97 6.09 -4.03 -2.32
C ARG A 97 5.23 -2.79 -2.17
N VAL A 98 3.92 -2.97 -2.32
CA VAL A 98 2.93 -1.92 -2.14
C VAL A 98 2.79 -1.61 -0.64
N CYS A 99 2.81 -2.65 0.19
CA CYS A 99 2.79 -2.54 1.66
C CYS A 99 4.03 -1.81 2.21
N TYR A 100 5.21 -2.12 1.68
CA TYR A 100 6.48 -1.54 2.10
C TYR A 100 6.49 -0.01 1.96
N ASN A 101 5.91 0.51 0.87
CA ASN A 101 5.85 1.94 0.60
C ASN A 101 4.55 2.59 1.14
N GLY A 102 3.64 1.83 1.76
CA GLY A 102 2.38 2.33 2.31
C GLY A 102 1.31 2.67 1.26
N GLU A 103 1.43 2.17 0.04
CA GLU A 103 0.70 2.65 -1.14
C GLU A 103 -0.54 1.80 -1.52
N TRP A 104 -1.43 1.56 -0.54
CA TRP A 104 -2.53 0.60 -0.65
C TRP A 104 -3.67 1.03 -1.59
N TYR A 105 -4.26 0.08 -2.33
CA TYR A 105 -5.50 0.31 -3.08
C TYR A 105 -6.70 0.66 -2.18
N PHE A 106 -6.60 0.38 -0.88
CA PHE A 106 -7.58 0.75 0.14
C PHE A 106 -7.54 2.23 0.53
N THR A 107 -6.47 2.95 0.14
CA THR A 107 -6.29 4.38 0.43
C THR A 107 -6.15 5.20 -0.84
N ARG A 108 -6.44 4.60 -2.00
CA ARG A 108 -6.33 5.26 -3.31
C ARG A 108 -7.73 5.53 -3.85
N ALA A 109 -8.14 6.78 -3.71
CA ALA A 109 -9.38 7.29 -4.26
C ALA A 109 -9.35 7.28 -5.79
N LEU A 110 -10.47 6.92 -6.40
CA LEU A 110 -10.71 7.08 -7.83
C LEU A 110 -10.81 8.56 -8.18
N SER A 111 -10.30 8.95 -9.35
CA SER A 111 -10.50 10.32 -9.82
C SER A 111 -12.00 10.61 -10.04
N PRO A 112 -12.44 11.87 -9.89
CA PRO A 112 -13.83 12.25 -10.16
C PRO A 112 -14.30 11.86 -11.56
N TYR A 113 -13.38 11.86 -12.53
CA TYR A 113 -13.64 11.45 -13.90
C TYR A 113 -13.93 9.93 -14.00
N ALA A 114 -13.13 9.08 -13.36
CA ALA A 114 -13.38 7.65 -13.32
C ALA A 114 -14.69 7.32 -12.58
N VAL A 115 -14.98 8.02 -11.49
CA VAL A 115 -16.25 7.89 -10.77
C VAL A 115 -17.44 8.26 -11.66
N GLN A 116 -17.36 9.36 -12.39
CA GLN A 116 -18.40 9.79 -13.32
C GLN A 116 -18.63 8.76 -14.43
N GLN A 117 -17.54 8.24 -15.03
CA GLN A 117 -17.65 7.17 -16.04
C GLN A 117 -18.38 5.93 -15.48
N LEU A 118 -18.06 5.49 -14.27
CA LEU A 118 -18.73 4.36 -13.64
C LEU A 118 -20.22 4.63 -13.37
N LEU A 119 -20.59 5.86 -13.02
CA LEU A 119 -21.99 6.24 -12.78
C LEU A 119 -22.80 6.40 -14.07
N GLU A 120 -22.17 6.82 -15.17
CA GLU A 120 -22.83 7.03 -16.47
C GLU A 120 -22.88 5.75 -17.31
N GLU A 121 -21.96 4.81 -17.10
CA GLU A 121 -21.82 3.58 -17.88
C GLU A 121 -23.14 2.75 -17.87
N PRO A 122 -23.81 2.54 -19.01
CA PRO A 122 -25.12 1.89 -19.06
C PRO A 122 -25.10 0.42 -18.64
N SER A 123 -23.96 -0.25 -18.83
CA SER A 123 -23.80 -1.68 -18.51
C SER A 123 -23.70 -1.97 -17.00
N ILE A 124 -23.48 -0.94 -16.18
CA ILE A 124 -23.38 -1.07 -14.72
C ILE A 124 -24.78 -0.98 -14.08
N GLY A 125 -25.15 -2.00 -13.31
CA GLY A 125 -26.45 -2.09 -12.67
C GLY A 125 -26.75 -0.95 -11.68
N ALA A 126 -28.00 -0.51 -11.62
CA ALA A 126 -28.44 0.60 -10.77
C ALA A 126 -28.14 0.38 -9.27
N ALA A 127 -28.21 -0.87 -8.80
CA ALA A 127 -27.89 -1.22 -7.42
C ALA A 127 -26.43 -0.92 -7.05
N LEU A 128 -25.48 -1.22 -7.95
CA LEU A 128 -24.07 -0.93 -7.74
C LEU A 128 -23.82 0.59 -7.73
N LYS A 129 -24.41 1.33 -8.67
CA LYS A 129 -24.34 2.80 -8.72
C LYS A 129 -24.90 3.44 -7.45
N GLN A 130 -25.99 2.89 -6.91
CA GLN A 130 -26.58 3.40 -5.68
C GLN A 130 -25.64 3.17 -4.48
N LYS A 131 -25.03 1.99 -4.37
CA LYS A 131 -24.02 1.72 -3.33
C LYS A 131 -22.83 2.69 -3.43
N MET A 132 -22.32 2.93 -4.64
CA MET A 132 -21.25 3.90 -4.86
C MET A 132 -21.64 5.30 -4.38
N ARG A 133 -22.86 5.77 -4.70
CA ARG A 133 -23.37 7.08 -4.24
C ARG A 133 -23.46 7.17 -2.72
N VAL A 134 -23.86 6.10 -2.04
CA VAL A 134 -23.91 6.05 -0.57
C VAL A 134 -22.51 6.15 0.02
N ILE A 135 -21.53 5.41 -0.52
CA ILE A 135 -20.14 5.48 -0.05
C ILE A 135 -19.58 6.90 -0.23
N ILE A 136 -19.75 7.47 -1.43
CA ILE A 136 -19.32 8.85 -1.71
C ILE A 136 -20.01 9.84 -0.76
N GLY A 137 -21.30 9.68 -0.50
CA GLY A 137 -22.05 10.55 0.41
C GLY A 137 -21.56 10.50 1.87
N ASN A 138 -21.08 9.34 2.33
CA ASN A 138 -20.64 9.15 3.70
C ASN A 138 -19.14 9.43 3.90
N LYS A 139 -18.30 8.95 2.98
CA LYS A 139 -16.83 9.01 3.05
C LYS A 139 -16.25 10.21 2.31
N GLY A 140 -16.99 10.79 1.36
CA GLY A 140 -16.54 11.87 0.47
C GLY A 140 -15.87 11.38 -0.81
N GLU A 141 -15.24 10.20 -0.77
CA GLU A 141 -14.54 9.58 -1.89
C GLU A 141 -14.83 8.08 -1.96
N ILE A 142 -14.41 7.45 -3.06
CA ILE A 142 -14.53 6.01 -3.28
C ILE A 142 -13.21 5.46 -3.81
N ASP A 143 -12.72 4.39 -3.20
CA ASP A 143 -11.41 3.82 -3.54
C ASP A 143 -11.51 2.71 -4.58
N PHE A 144 -10.36 2.38 -5.19
CA PHE A 144 -10.25 1.22 -6.09
C PHE A 144 -10.76 -0.06 -5.44
N TYR A 145 -10.43 -0.28 -4.17
CA TYR A 145 -10.85 -1.47 -3.45
C TYR A 145 -12.37 -1.53 -3.26
N ASP A 146 -13.02 -0.42 -2.92
CA ASP A 146 -14.48 -0.36 -2.74
C ASP A 146 -15.21 -0.78 -4.02
N VAL A 147 -14.80 -0.25 -5.18
CA VAL A 147 -15.41 -0.61 -6.47
C VAL A 147 -15.11 -2.06 -6.84
N TYR A 148 -13.88 -2.51 -6.62
CA TYR A 148 -13.48 -3.89 -6.90
C TYR A 148 -14.27 -4.89 -6.05
N ASP A 149 -14.38 -4.66 -4.74
CA ASP A 149 -15.13 -5.53 -3.83
C ASP A 149 -16.63 -5.54 -4.17
N MET A 150 -17.22 -4.39 -4.49
CA MET A 150 -18.63 -4.37 -4.88
C MET A 150 -18.92 -5.06 -6.22
N ALA A 151 -17.96 -5.08 -7.16
CA ALA A 151 -18.13 -5.65 -8.49
C ALA A 151 -17.67 -7.12 -8.60
N TYR A 152 -16.61 -7.49 -7.87
CA TYR A 152 -15.92 -8.79 -7.97
C TYR A 152 -15.75 -9.48 -6.62
N GLY A 153 -16.01 -8.79 -5.51
CA GLY A 153 -16.04 -9.40 -4.18
C GLY A 153 -16.99 -10.58 -4.18
N LYS A 154 -16.56 -11.67 -3.54
CA LYS A 154 -17.37 -12.88 -3.45
C LYS A 154 -18.75 -12.48 -2.94
N LYS A 155 -19.81 -12.86 -3.68
CA LYS A 155 -21.17 -12.89 -3.13
C LYS A 155 -21.06 -13.50 -1.73
N PRO A 156 -21.72 -12.93 -0.70
CA PRO A 156 -21.81 -13.62 0.59
C PRO A 156 -22.24 -15.04 0.28
N GLN A 157 -21.47 -16.01 0.77
CA GLN A 157 -21.90 -17.40 0.77
C GLN A 157 -23.20 -17.44 1.57
N ASP A 158 -24.32 -17.36 0.87
CA ASP A 158 -25.56 -17.99 1.32
C ASP A 158 -25.22 -19.47 1.48
N GLU A 159 -25.15 -19.90 2.74
CA GLU A 159 -25.15 -21.25 3.33
C GLU A 159 -24.01 -21.42 4.35
N GLN A 160 -24.29 -21.00 5.58
CA GLN A 160 -23.83 -21.79 6.72
C GLN A 160 -24.41 -23.21 6.55
N PRO A 161 -23.60 -24.27 6.45
CA PRO A 161 -24.11 -25.61 6.66
C PRO A 161 -24.50 -25.69 8.15
N GLN A 162 -25.78 -25.50 8.46
CA GLN A 162 -26.36 -26.07 9.67
C GLN A 162 -26.28 -27.58 9.51
N LEU A 163 -25.18 -28.20 9.97
CA LEU A 163 -25.12 -29.65 10.26
C LEU A 163 -23.81 -30.01 10.97
N ALA A 164 -23.84 -29.95 12.30
CA ALA A 164 -23.16 -30.82 13.27
C ALA A 164 -23.40 -30.20 14.66
N ALA A 165 -23.99 -30.83 15.68
CA ALA A 165 -24.38 -32.20 15.97
C ALA A 165 -25.42 -32.09 17.12
N ALA A 166 -26.54 -32.82 17.17
CA ALA A 166 -26.60 -34.25 17.41
C ALA A 166 -25.53 -34.73 18.40
N ASN A 167 -25.72 -34.39 19.68
CA ASN A 167 -25.38 -35.20 20.83
C ASN A 167 -26.33 -34.86 21.98
#